data_AF-A0A7W8JU04-F1
#
_entry.id   AF-A0A7W8JU04-F1
#
_cell.length_a   1.000
_cell.length_b   1.000
_cell.length_c   1.000
_cell.angle_alpha   90.00
_cell.angle_beta   90.00
_cell.angle_gamma   90.00
#
_symmetry.space_group_name_H-M   'P 1'
#
loop_
_entity.id
_entity.type
_entity.pdbx_description
1 polymer ?
#
loop_
_entity_poly.entity_id
_entity_poly.type
_entity_poly.pdbx_seq_one_letter_code
_entity_poly.pdbx_strand_id
1 'polypeptide(L)'
;MLRSVLVAAILALPALGVFTFTGAQAGTPTPVKTTNQTCGAFTVQLRQNGFEDPADSASLLLNGKTLASVNDSMVNLDFCRDVTGDGMPEAMLTGFSGGAHCCFTHHLYSLTSPPRRILQVFSADTSTLTPQQLDGKGALELLGGDWRFAYAYGLPFAGSPALWQIYSYIGGQYVDNSRAYLGVALRDVGQPEVEMQPGQALYDYASLLLAGQPGQAQTYLSQLPPLLRTWLNNYDPDIRQELSDYGMSGWPTRAGAAPDAPRTGIGGSFSAPGRAEYLAIVAQGGTAALRLYQPQSGGVVAGPILDTRPYPTRTPFGPSFQGLNWWPAFTVRRATGRDDAVVHDARSGSVKYPVYRLSATSGTVLNDDALSVATSLIANLEALAQHVSSSYASTPRTPAQRAEVQRRIDVAASRVQPALALGNLKFDPRDLGNFTVSALEMPTDRADTAQVVAPVTFGLVAPGQDSEYVTGKRYTLTVDLKKSAGSWTVTRWGLERRVGEPYAE
;
A
#
# COMPACT_ATOMS: atom_id res chain seq x y z
N MET A 1 -44.23 69.77 -15.95
CA MET A 1 -42.80 69.51 -16.24
C MET A 1 -42.35 68.42 -15.27
N LEU A 2 -41.74 67.31 -15.62
CA LEU A 2 -41.39 66.71 -16.90
C LEU A 2 -41.13 65.21 -16.60
N ARG A 3 -41.73 64.34 -17.41
CA ARG A 3 -41.22 63.06 -17.97
C ARG A 3 -40.74 61.89 -17.08
N SER A 4 -41.45 60.79 -17.32
CA SER A 4 -41.05 59.38 -17.37
C SER A 4 -39.61 59.11 -17.86
N VAL A 5 -38.97 58.09 -17.27
CA VAL A 5 -37.96 57.28 -17.95
C VAL A 5 -38.19 55.80 -17.59
N LEU A 6 -38.71 55.07 -18.58
CA LEU A 6 -38.60 53.62 -18.72
C LEU A 6 -37.16 53.35 -19.18
N VAL A 7 -36.40 52.47 -18.51
CA VAL A 7 -35.19 51.88 -19.10
C VAL A 7 -35.45 50.40 -19.32
N ALA A 8 -35.50 50.03 -20.61
CA ALA A 8 -35.50 48.66 -21.07
C ALA A 8 -34.11 48.05 -20.86
N ALA A 9 -34.04 46.96 -20.10
CA ALA A 9 -32.86 46.10 -20.07
C ALA A 9 -32.90 45.20 -21.32
N ILE A 10 -32.04 45.52 -22.29
CA ILE A 10 -31.80 44.71 -23.47
C ILE A 10 -30.97 43.48 -23.04
N LEU A 11 -31.56 42.30 -23.18
CA LEU A 11 -30.88 41.01 -23.14
C LEU A 11 -29.86 40.94 -24.28
N ALA A 12 -28.57 41.10 -23.97
CA ALA A 12 -27.49 40.75 -24.87
C ALA A 12 -27.27 39.22 -24.79
N LEU A 13 -27.72 38.51 -25.83
CA LEU A 13 -27.30 37.13 -26.09
C LEU A 13 -25.79 37.12 -26.39
N PRO A 14 -24.96 36.30 -25.72
CA PRO A 14 -23.61 36.05 -26.19
C PRO A 14 -23.71 35.26 -27.50
N ALA A 15 -23.19 35.85 -28.58
CA ALA A 15 -23.01 35.15 -29.84
C ALA A 15 -22.14 33.91 -29.61
N LEU A 16 -22.68 32.74 -29.96
CA LEU A 16 -21.92 31.50 -30.11
C LEU A 16 -20.85 31.72 -31.19
N GLY A 17 -19.64 32.06 -30.74
CA GLY A 17 -18.46 32.06 -31.58
C GLY A 17 -18.18 30.62 -32.01
N VAL A 18 -18.24 30.39 -33.32
CA VAL A 18 -17.74 29.17 -33.95
C VAL A 18 -16.22 29.14 -33.68
N PHE A 19 -15.79 28.35 -32.70
CA PHE A 19 -14.39 27.97 -32.59
C PHE A 19 -14.07 27.07 -33.76
N THR A 20 -13.49 27.64 -34.82
CA THR A 20 -12.72 26.85 -35.76
C THR A 20 -11.56 26.25 -34.99
N PHE A 21 -11.57 24.93 -34.82
CA PHE A 21 -10.37 24.19 -34.44
C PHE A 21 -9.35 24.43 -35.56
N THR A 22 -8.49 25.44 -35.38
CA THR A 22 -7.23 25.49 -36.12
C THR A 22 -6.48 24.24 -35.71
N GLY A 23 -6.36 23.30 -36.64
CA GLY A 23 -5.62 22.07 -36.44
C GLY A 23 -4.29 22.40 -35.77
N ALA A 24 -3.99 21.70 -34.68
CA ALA A 24 -2.67 21.75 -34.07
C ALA A 24 -1.66 21.56 -35.21
N GLN A 25 -0.86 22.60 -35.47
CA GLN A 25 0.27 22.46 -36.36
C GLN A 25 1.13 21.35 -35.76
N ALA A 26 1.23 20.22 -36.45
CA ALA A 26 2.20 19.21 -36.13
C ALA A 26 3.57 19.87 -36.26
N GLY A 27 4.15 20.26 -35.11
CA GLY A 27 5.54 20.68 -35.03
C GLY A 27 6.40 19.58 -35.65
N THR A 28 7.50 19.97 -36.26
CA THR A 28 8.52 18.99 -36.66
C THR A 28 8.95 18.22 -35.42
N PRO A 29 8.92 16.87 -35.41
CA PRO A 29 9.33 16.08 -34.25
C PRO A 29 10.73 16.52 -33.82
N THR A 30 10.90 16.76 -32.51
CA THR A 30 12.21 17.14 -32.00
C THR A 30 13.17 15.97 -32.24
N PRO A 31 14.41 16.19 -32.75
CA PRO A 31 15.34 15.10 -32.96
C PRO A 31 15.67 14.40 -31.64
N VAL A 32 15.58 13.07 -31.61
CA VAL A 32 16.01 12.25 -30.46
C VAL A 32 17.47 12.57 -30.12
N LYS A 33 17.70 13.13 -28.94
CA LYS A 33 19.02 13.45 -28.43
C LYS A 33 19.71 12.16 -28.00
N THR A 34 20.83 11.83 -28.64
CA THR A 34 21.67 10.69 -28.24
C THR A 34 22.89 11.17 -27.48
N THR A 35 23.10 10.67 -26.27
CA THR A 35 24.28 10.96 -25.43
C THR A 35 24.94 9.64 -25.05
N ASN A 36 26.27 9.57 -25.17
CA ASN A 36 27.04 8.41 -24.73
C ASN A 36 27.89 8.80 -23.52
N GLN A 37 27.88 7.96 -22.48
CA GLN A 37 28.71 8.13 -21.29
C GLN A 37 29.50 6.85 -21.02
N THR A 38 30.78 6.97 -20.68
CA THR A 38 31.61 5.82 -20.34
C THR A 38 31.40 5.43 -18.88
N CYS A 39 31.21 4.13 -18.63
CA CYS A 39 31.12 3.57 -17.30
C CYS A 39 31.96 2.28 -17.20
N GLY A 40 33.19 2.41 -16.69
CA GLY A 40 34.19 1.35 -16.79
C GLY A 40 34.48 0.98 -18.26
N ALA A 41 34.39 -0.32 -18.58
CA ALA A 41 34.54 -0.83 -19.95
C ALA A 41 33.29 -0.66 -20.83
N PHE A 42 32.19 -0.15 -20.26
CA PHE A 42 30.90 -0.06 -20.94
C PHE A 42 30.62 1.37 -21.42
N THR A 43 29.77 1.48 -22.43
CA THR A 43 29.14 2.74 -22.82
C THR A 43 27.68 2.69 -22.44
N VAL A 44 27.22 3.67 -21.67
CA VAL A 44 25.79 3.94 -21.44
C VAL A 44 25.32 4.89 -22.54
N GLN A 45 24.48 4.41 -23.46
CA GLN A 45 23.85 5.25 -24.48
C GLN A 45 22.46 5.65 -24.01
N LEU A 46 22.26 6.95 -23.83
CA LEU A 46 20.95 7.56 -23.57
C LEU A 46 20.37 8.08 -24.89
N ARG A 47 19.12 7.76 -25.17
CA ARG A 47 18.30 8.32 -26.25
C ARG A 47 17.11 9.01 -25.62
N GLN A 48 17.02 10.32 -25.76
CA GLN A 48 16.04 11.15 -25.05
C GLN A 48 15.22 11.95 -26.05
N ASN A 49 13.90 11.92 -25.89
CA ASN A 49 12.91 12.51 -26.79
C ASN A 49 11.94 13.45 -26.06
N GLY A 50 12.21 13.79 -24.79
CA GLY A 50 11.48 14.83 -24.07
C GLY A 50 9.99 14.52 -23.86
N PHE A 51 9.67 13.28 -23.49
CA PHE A 51 8.31 12.71 -23.36
C PHE A 51 7.55 12.47 -24.67
N GLU A 52 8.16 12.68 -25.84
CA GLU A 52 7.56 12.34 -27.13
C GLU A 52 7.81 10.86 -27.51
N ASP A 53 7.09 10.36 -28.51
CA ASP A 53 7.32 9.03 -29.06
C ASP A 53 8.51 9.01 -30.06
N PRO A 54 9.43 8.03 -29.97
CA PRO A 54 9.47 6.93 -28.99
C PRO A 54 9.97 7.39 -27.61
N ALA A 55 9.54 6.67 -26.58
CA ALA A 55 10.00 6.85 -25.20
C ALA A 55 11.53 6.85 -25.05
N ASP A 56 12.02 7.53 -24.01
CA ASP A 56 13.43 7.57 -23.67
C ASP A 56 13.98 6.17 -23.39
N SER A 57 15.27 5.97 -23.68
CA SER A 57 15.94 4.70 -23.38
C SER A 57 17.39 4.88 -22.96
N ALA A 58 17.84 3.98 -22.09
CA ALA A 58 19.23 3.77 -21.74
C ALA A 58 19.66 2.37 -22.19
N SER A 59 20.78 2.27 -22.90
CA SER A 59 21.38 1.00 -23.30
C SER A 59 22.78 0.86 -22.70
N LEU A 60 23.11 -0.33 -22.18
CA LEU A 60 24.46 -0.69 -21.74
C LEU A 60 25.16 -1.43 -22.88
N LEU A 61 26.23 -0.87 -23.43
CA LEU A 61 26.98 -1.40 -24.55
C LEU A 61 28.38 -1.84 -24.15
N LEU A 62 28.83 -2.99 -24.66
CA LEU A 62 30.21 -3.44 -24.61
C LEU A 62 30.68 -3.73 -26.03
N ASN A 63 31.76 -3.08 -26.49
CA ASN A 63 32.27 -3.18 -27.86
C ASN A 63 31.19 -2.96 -28.94
N GLY A 64 30.29 -1.99 -28.71
CA GLY A 64 29.17 -1.65 -29.61
C GLY A 64 27.98 -2.60 -29.57
N LYS A 65 28.02 -3.69 -28.78
CA LYS A 65 26.89 -4.61 -28.59
C LYS A 65 26.07 -4.21 -27.36
N THR A 66 24.78 -3.98 -27.53
CA THR A 66 23.84 -3.79 -26.41
C THR A 66 23.68 -5.08 -25.61
N LEU A 67 23.89 -5.00 -24.30
CA LEU A 67 23.79 -6.12 -23.36
C LEU A 67 22.61 -5.99 -22.41
N ALA A 68 22.15 -4.77 -22.15
CA ALA A 68 20.91 -4.49 -21.41
C ALA A 68 20.32 -3.15 -21.87
N SER A 69 19.01 -2.98 -21.69
CA SER A 69 18.33 -1.71 -21.94
C SER A 69 17.19 -1.47 -20.96
N VAL A 70 16.92 -0.21 -20.67
CA VAL A 70 15.76 0.29 -19.93
C VAL A 70 15.07 1.35 -20.80
N ASN A 71 13.75 1.39 -20.79
CA ASN A 71 12.96 2.39 -21.49
C ASN A 71 11.82 2.87 -20.61
N ASP A 72 11.55 4.17 -20.63
CA ASP A 72 10.50 4.82 -19.87
C ASP A 72 10.21 6.21 -20.45
N SER A 73 9.20 6.93 -19.97
CA SER A 73 8.87 8.28 -20.48
C SER A 73 10.06 9.25 -20.35
N MET A 74 10.86 9.11 -19.29
CA MET A 74 12.22 9.64 -19.19
C MET A 74 13.16 8.59 -18.63
N VAL A 75 14.41 8.56 -19.10
CA VAL A 75 15.47 7.73 -18.50
C VAL A 75 16.75 8.54 -18.29
N ASN A 76 17.34 8.39 -17.11
CA ASN A 76 18.61 9.00 -16.73
C ASN A 76 19.62 7.96 -16.26
N LEU A 77 20.92 8.29 -16.39
CA LEU A 77 21.99 7.64 -15.65
C LEU A 77 22.29 8.51 -14.42
N ASP A 78 21.93 8.03 -13.23
CA ASP A 78 22.10 8.78 -11.98
C ASP A 78 23.56 8.75 -11.51
N PHE A 79 24.18 7.57 -11.55
CA PHE A 79 25.60 7.41 -11.26
C PHE A 79 26.21 6.23 -12.00
N CYS A 80 27.53 6.32 -12.15
CA CYS A 80 28.41 5.23 -12.53
C CYS A 80 29.54 5.15 -11.50
N ARG A 81 29.50 4.17 -10.59
CA ARG A 81 30.55 3.97 -9.57
C ARG A 81 30.45 2.60 -8.93
N ASP A 82 31.54 2.15 -8.33
CA ASP A 82 31.54 0.95 -7.50
C ASP A 82 30.74 1.21 -6.22
N VAL A 83 29.61 0.53 -6.07
CA VAL A 83 28.79 0.54 -4.85
C VAL A 83 28.78 -0.82 -4.17
N THR A 84 29.24 -1.88 -4.83
CA THR A 84 29.31 -3.22 -4.25
C THR A 84 30.62 -3.49 -3.51
N GLY A 85 31.64 -2.67 -3.74
CA GLY A 85 32.99 -2.77 -3.18
C GLY A 85 33.84 -3.86 -3.82
N ASP A 86 33.48 -4.35 -5.01
CA ASP A 86 34.19 -5.42 -5.73
C ASP A 86 35.21 -4.90 -6.77
N GLY A 87 35.36 -3.58 -6.89
CA GLY A 87 36.26 -2.92 -7.84
C GLY A 87 35.66 -2.73 -9.23
N MET A 88 34.43 -3.22 -9.48
CA MET A 88 33.70 -2.99 -10.73
C MET A 88 32.67 -1.88 -10.53
N PRO A 89 32.48 -0.97 -11.50
CA PRO A 89 31.44 0.04 -11.39
C PRO A 89 30.05 -0.56 -11.61
N GLU A 90 29.06 -0.01 -10.92
CA GLU A 90 27.65 -0.18 -11.23
C GLU A 90 27.09 1.04 -11.97
N ALA A 91 26.12 0.81 -12.84
CA ALA A 91 25.32 1.86 -13.48
C ALA A 91 23.90 1.89 -12.88
N MET A 92 23.53 3.02 -12.26
CA MET A 92 22.17 3.28 -11.78
C MET A 92 21.38 4.02 -12.84
N LEU A 93 20.38 3.34 -13.39
CA LEU A 93 19.46 3.89 -14.38
C LEU A 93 18.11 4.17 -13.72
N THR A 94 17.59 5.37 -13.91
CA THR A 94 16.32 5.80 -13.32
C THR A 94 15.33 6.09 -14.43
N GLY A 95 14.22 5.36 -14.43
CA GLY A 95 13.06 5.60 -15.27
C GLY A 95 12.04 6.46 -14.55
N PHE A 96 11.40 7.36 -15.27
CA PHE A 96 10.22 8.10 -14.82
C PHE A 96 9.10 7.93 -15.83
N SER A 97 7.94 7.47 -15.37
CA SER A 97 6.82 7.16 -16.26
C SER A 97 5.97 8.34 -16.72
N GLY A 98 6.24 9.55 -16.23
CA GLY A 98 5.48 10.75 -16.60
C GLY A 98 4.22 10.99 -15.77
N GLY A 99 3.96 10.17 -14.74
CA GLY A 99 2.85 10.39 -13.81
C GLY A 99 2.99 11.67 -13.00
N ALA A 100 1.87 12.28 -12.60
CA ALA A 100 1.83 13.52 -11.80
C ALA A 100 2.51 13.40 -10.42
N HIS A 101 2.73 12.16 -9.96
CA HIS A 101 3.40 11.80 -8.71
C HIS A 101 4.67 11.02 -9.04
N CYS A 102 5.45 11.58 -9.97
CA CYS A 102 6.85 11.28 -10.16
C CYS A 102 7.20 9.78 -10.05
N CYS A 103 6.44 8.89 -10.71
CA CYS A 103 6.53 7.44 -10.57
C CYS A 103 7.89 6.90 -11.05
N PHE A 104 8.88 6.83 -10.15
CA PHE A 104 10.25 6.43 -10.47
C PHE A 104 10.47 4.91 -10.33
N THR A 105 11.27 4.37 -11.25
CA THR A 105 11.81 3.01 -11.16
C THR A 105 13.32 3.05 -11.28
N HIS A 106 14.03 2.47 -10.31
CA HIS A 106 15.49 2.37 -10.32
C HIS A 106 15.93 0.99 -10.76
N HIS A 107 16.92 0.95 -11.65
CA HIS A 107 17.59 -0.25 -12.10
C HIS A 107 19.09 -0.11 -11.86
N LEU A 108 19.66 -0.98 -11.03
CA LEU A 108 21.10 -1.03 -10.81
C LEU A 108 21.70 -2.23 -11.54
N TYR A 109 22.68 -1.98 -12.40
CA TYR A 109 23.43 -3.02 -13.10
C TYR A 109 24.87 -3.04 -12.61
N SER A 110 25.32 -4.19 -12.09
CA SER A 110 26.76 -4.45 -11.95
C SER A 110 27.36 -4.71 -13.32
N LEU A 111 28.43 -4.00 -13.64
CA LEU A 111 29.08 -4.05 -14.95
C LEU A 111 30.17 -5.12 -15.02
N THR A 112 29.91 -6.28 -14.39
CA THR A 112 30.60 -7.52 -14.72
C THR A 112 30.38 -7.88 -16.20
N SER A 113 31.12 -8.87 -16.72
CA SER A 113 30.88 -9.41 -18.07
C SER A 113 30.37 -10.85 -17.97
N PRO A 114 29.09 -11.12 -18.28
CA PRO A 114 28.04 -10.19 -18.71
C PRO A 114 27.53 -9.26 -17.58
N PRO A 115 26.93 -8.10 -17.92
CA PRO A 115 26.35 -7.21 -16.92
C PRO A 115 25.15 -7.88 -16.27
N ARG A 116 24.96 -7.62 -14.97
CA ARG A 116 23.91 -8.26 -14.17
C ARG A 116 23.08 -7.20 -13.48
N ARG A 117 21.76 -7.29 -13.61
CA ARG A 117 20.86 -6.46 -12.80
C ARG A 117 20.87 -6.95 -11.36
N ILE A 118 21.20 -6.04 -10.45
CA ILE A 118 21.32 -6.30 -9.01
C ILE A 118 20.31 -5.51 -8.18
N LEU A 119 19.51 -4.65 -8.81
CA LEU A 119 18.32 -4.02 -8.24
C LEU A 119 17.34 -3.70 -9.37
N GLN A 120 16.06 -3.95 -9.13
CA GLN A 120 14.96 -3.25 -9.79
C GLN A 120 13.93 -2.91 -8.72
N VAL A 121 13.58 -1.64 -8.58
CA VAL A 121 12.56 -1.25 -7.61
C VAL A 121 11.76 -0.06 -8.09
N PHE A 122 10.44 -0.13 -7.88
CA PHE A 122 9.56 1.03 -7.99
C PHE A 122 9.66 1.81 -6.68
N SER A 123 10.29 2.98 -6.73
CA SER A 123 10.57 3.82 -5.56
C SER A 123 9.54 4.94 -5.37
N ALA A 124 8.41 4.85 -6.07
CA ALA A 124 7.38 5.88 -6.10
C ALA A 124 8.00 7.26 -6.35
N ASP A 125 7.82 8.21 -5.45
CA ASP A 125 8.23 9.62 -5.62
C ASP A 125 9.70 9.91 -5.28
N THR A 126 10.51 8.89 -5.01
CA THR A 126 11.96 9.08 -4.81
C THR A 126 12.67 9.15 -6.16
N SER A 127 13.18 10.33 -6.52
CA SER A 127 13.89 10.55 -7.80
C SER A 127 15.28 9.94 -7.87
N THR A 128 15.99 9.83 -6.75
CA THR A 128 17.36 9.31 -6.71
C THR A 128 17.54 8.38 -5.52
N LEU A 129 18.23 7.26 -5.75
CA LEU A 129 18.77 6.44 -4.68
C LEU A 129 20.22 6.86 -4.39
N THR A 130 20.45 7.41 -3.21
CA THR A 130 21.75 7.97 -2.81
C THR A 130 22.64 6.88 -2.22
N PRO A 131 23.80 6.55 -2.80
CA PRO A 131 24.66 5.55 -2.21
C PRO A 131 25.52 6.16 -1.09
N GLN A 132 25.50 5.54 0.09
CA GLN A 132 26.20 5.99 1.28
C GLN A 132 26.68 4.80 2.12
N GLN A 133 27.81 4.96 2.80
CA GLN A 133 28.30 3.97 3.75
C GLN A 133 27.62 4.18 5.12
N LEU A 134 26.83 3.20 5.59
CA LEU A 134 26.11 3.27 6.86
C LEU A 134 26.64 2.29 7.92
N ASP A 135 27.24 1.16 7.54
CA ASP A 135 27.68 0.12 8.49
C ASP A 135 29.21 -0.13 8.53
N GLY A 136 29.96 0.58 7.69
CA GLY A 136 31.41 0.47 7.56
C GLY A 136 31.89 -0.78 6.83
N LYS A 137 31.02 -1.55 6.18
CA LYS A 137 31.39 -2.78 5.45
C LYS A 137 31.42 -2.50 3.94
N GLY A 138 32.33 -3.13 3.20
CA GLY A 138 32.72 -2.77 1.83
C GLY A 138 31.66 -2.15 0.88
N ALA A 139 30.47 -2.76 0.76
CA ALA A 139 29.40 -2.24 -0.09
C ALA A 139 28.71 -1.00 0.52
N LEU A 140 28.30 -0.06 -0.33
CA LEU A 140 27.48 1.08 0.08
C LEU A 140 26.00 0.68 0.14
N GLU A 141 25.27 1.22 1.11
CA GLU A 141 23.80 1.19 1.11
C GLU A 141 23.23 2.21 0.13
N LEU A 142 22.04 1.93 -0.42
CA LEU A 142 21.29 2.86 -1.26
C LEU A 142 20.11 3.43 -0.46
N LEU A 143 20.07 4.74 -0.30
CA LEU A 143 19.07 5.44 0.48
C LEU A 143 18.02 6.05 -0.45
N GLY A 144 16.75 5.79 -0.16
CA GLY A 144 15.58 6.36 -0.79
C GLY A 144 14.46 6.62 0.21
N GLY A 145 13.25 6.85 -0.31
CA GLY A 145 12.04 7.07 0.48
C GLY A 145 11.03 5.94 0.32
N ASP A 146 10.47 5.50 1.44
CA ASP A 146 9.30 4.64 1.51
C ASP A 146 8.07 5.54 1.66
N TRP A 147 7.34 5.68 0.57
CA TRP A 147 6.18 6.54 0.43
C TRP A 147 4.87 5.85 0.84
N ARG A 148 4.89 4.86 1.73
CA ARG A 148 3.67 4.18 2.20
C ARG A 148 2.62 5.13 2.78
N PHE A 149 3.04 6.28 3.32
CA PHE A 149 2.15 7.31 3.85
C PHE A 149 1.76 8.39 2.83
N ALA A 150 2.07 8.22 1.54
CA ALA A 150 1.58 9.12 0.50
C ALA A 150 0.05 9.14 0.48
N TYR A 151 -0.53 10.33 0.63
CA TYR A 151 -1.99 10.55 0.74
C TYR A 151 -2.66 9.86 1.93
N ALA A 152 -1.87 9.31 2.86
CA ALA A 152 -2.43 8.65 4.01
C ALA A 152 -3.08 9.67 4.93
N TYR A 153 -4.15 9.24 5.60
CA TYR A 153 -4.66 9.90 6.80
C TYR A 153 -5.03 11.38 6.59
N GLY A 154 -5.63 11.68 5.43
CA GLY A 154 -6.09 13.02 5.08
C GLY A 154 -4.97 13.99 4.68
N LEU A 155 -3.72 13.54 4.58
CA LEU A 155 -2.61 14.38 4.11
C LEU A 155 -2.70 14.62 2.59
N PRO A 156 -2.45 15.85 2.10
CA PRO A 156 -2.11 16.04 0.71
C PRO A 156 -0.73 15.42 0.44
N PHE A 157 -0.44 15.10 -0.82
CA PHE A 157 0.87 14.58 -1.20
C PHE A 157 2.03 15.44 -0.72
N ALA A 158 1.94 16.76 -0.92
CA ALA A 158 2.96 17.71 -0.50
C ALA A 158 3.23 17.72 1.01
N GLY A 159 2.28 17.23 1.82
CA GLY A 159 2.42 17.07 3.27
C GLY A 159 2.67 15.62 3.71
N SER A 160 2.79 14.68 2.78
CA SER A 160 3.00 13.27 3.09
C SER A 160 4.47 12.99 3.39
N PRO A 161 4.81 12.30 4.49
CA PRO A 161 6.19 11.95 4.79
C PRO A 161 6.63 10.71 4.02
N ALA A 162 7.91 10.66 3.68
CA ALA A 162 8.58 9.41 3.29
C ALA A 162 9.40 8.90 4.46
N LEU A 163 9.21 7.64 4.84
CA LEU A 163 10.15 6.97 5.75
C LEU A 163 11.43 6.65 5.00
N TRP A 164 12.56 6.45 5.68
CA TRP A 164 13.76 5.99 4.99
C TRP A 164 13.53 4.61 4.38
N GLN A 165 13.98 4.41 3.15
CA GLN A 165 14.10 3.09 2.54
C GLN A 165 15.56 2.83 2.22
N ILE A 166 16.12 1.77 2.80
CA ILE A 166 17.56 1.51 2.75
C ILE A 166 17.79 0.12 2.19
N TYR A 167 18.49 0.06 1.06
CA TYR A 167 18.84 -1.19 0.39
C TYR A 167 20.29 -1.56 0.71
N SER A 168 20.52 -2.80 1.13
CA SER A 168 21.86 -3.36 1.36
C SER A 168 22.18 -4.42 0.31
N TYR A 169 23.46 -4.53 -0.06
CA TYR A 169 23.95 -5.58 -0.95
C TYR A 169 24.12 -6.91 -0.18
N ILE A 170 23.18 -7.83 -0.35
CA ILE A 170 23.12 -9.11 0.37
C ILE A 170 22.92 -10.25 -0.64
N GLY A 171 23.80 -11.25 -0.59
CA GLY A 171 23.68 -12.42 -1.48
C GLY A 171 23.76 -12.08 -2.97
N GLY A 172 24.50 -11.01 -3.31
CA GLY A 172 24.65 -10.55 -4.69
C GLY A 172 23.51 -9.67 -5.21
N GLN A 173 22.56 -9.25 -4.37
CA GLN A 173 21.43 -8.39 -4.76
C GLN A 173 21.28 -7.25 -3.76
N TYR A 174 20.85 -6.09 -4.22
CA TYR A 174 20.34 -5.06 -3.32
C TYR A 174 18.92 -5.43 -2.91
N VAL A 175 18.69 -5.48 -1.60
CA VAL A 175 17.40 -5.82 -1.01
C VAL A 175 17.07 -4.82 0.10
N ASP A 176 15.78 -4.51 0.27
CA ASP A 176 15.32 -3.68 1.38
C ASP A 176 15.78 -4.30 2.71
N ASN A 177 16.54 -3.51 3.46
CA ASN A 177 17.13 -3.86 4.73
C ASN A 177 16.93 -2.71 5.74
N SER A 178 15.89 -1.90 5.56
CA SER A 178 15.65 -0.67 6.33
C SER A 178 15.63 -0.89 7.85
N ARG A 179 15.14 -2.06 8.32
CA ARG A 179 15.11 -2.42 9.75
C ARG A 179 16.50 -2.56 10.38
N ALA A 180 17.55 -2.80 9.61
CA ALA A 180 18.91 -2.86 10.14
C ALA A 180 19.48 -1.47 10.46
N TYR A 181 18.83 -0.40 9.99
CA TYR A 181 19.30 0.98 10.06
C TYR A 181 18.26 1.92 10.70
N LEU A 182 17.50 1.44 11.68
CA LEU A 182 16.49 2.26 12.39
C LEU A 182 17.10 3.51 13.05
N GLY A 183 18.40 3.48 13.36
CA GLY A 183 19.13 4.67 13.80
C GLY A 183 19.14 5.81 12.78
N VAL A 184 19.02 5.52 11.47
CA VAL A 184 18.90 6.55 10.43
C VAL A 184 17.58 7.30 10.58
N ALA A 185 16.46 6.59 10.70
CA ALA A 185 15.15 7.20 10.90
C ALA A 185 15.07 8.01 12.21
N LEU A 186 15.67 7.49 13.29
CA LEU A 186 15.69 8.16 14.58
C LEU A 186 16.51 9.47 14.61
N ARG A 187 17.44 9.69 13.69
CA ARG A 187 18.22 10.95 13.63
C ARG A 187 17.34 12.15 13.25
N ASP A 188 16.29 11.90 12.49
CA ASP A 188 15.40 12.95 11.97
C ASP A 188 14.16 13.13 12.84
N VAL A 189 14.02 12.35 13.91
CA VAL A 189 12.91 12.51 14.87
C VAL A 189 13.07 13.83 15.62
N GLY A 190 12.13 14.73 15.39
CA GLY A 190 12.07 16.04 16.02
C GLY A 190 11.46 16.02 17.43
N GLN A 191 11.50 17.17 18.10
CA GLN A 191 10.68 17.42 19.29
C GLN A 191 9.32 17.97 18.88
N PRO A 192 8.24 17.67 19.61
CA PRO A 192 6.94 18.30 19.40
C PRO A 192 7.01 19.83 19.50
N GLU A 193 6.50 20.52 18.48
CA GLU A 193 6.46 21.98 18.40
C GLU A 193 5.03 22.49 18.11
N VAL A 194 4.78 23.76 18.41
CA VAL A 194 3.44 24.38 18.26
C VAL A 194 3.00 24.43 16.79
N GLU A 195 3.91 24.74 15.87
CA GLU A 195 3.66 24.89 14.42
C GLU A 195 4.06 23.64 13.63
N MET A 196 4.11 22.48 14.29
CA MET A 196 4.52 21.23 13.68
C MET A 196 3.59 20.83 12.53
N GLN A 197 4.20 20.48 11.40
CA GLN A 197 3.46 20.01 10.23
C GLN A 197 2.94 18.58 10.46
N PRO A 198 1.71 18.25 10.04
CA PRO A 198 1.13 16.91 10.19
C PRO A 198 2.03 15.79 9.63
N GLY A 199 2.67 16.02 8.48
CA GLY A 199 3.60 15.06 7.88
C GLY A 199 4.80 14.73 8.77
N GLN A 200 5.42 15.75 9.39
CA GLN A 200 6.53 15.55 10.32
C GLN A 200 6.04 14.81 11.58
N ALA A 201 4.87 15.18 12.12
CA ALA A 201 4.29 14.51 13.27
C ALA A 201 4.06 13.01 13.02
N LEU A 202 3.59 12.66 11.83
CA LEU A 202 3.43 11.27 11.41
C LEU A 202 4.79 10.56 11.24
N TYR A 203 5.76 11.21 10.59
CA TYR A 203 7.11 10.65 10.41
C TYR A 203 7.77 10.31 11.75
N ASP A 204 7.78 11.26 12.69
CA ASP A 204 8.40 11.12 14.00
C ASP A 204 7.73 9.98 14.79
N TYR A 205 6.39 9.99 14.84
CA TYR A 205 5.61 8.98 15.53
C TYR A 205 5.87 7.58 14.95
N ALA A 206 5.81 7.44 13.63
CA ALA A 206 6.06 6.18 12.94
C ALA A 206 7.50 5.68 13.14
N SER A 207 8.49 6.58 13.12
CA SER A 207 9.90 6.25 13.33
C SER A 207 10.16 5.71 14.74
N LEU A 208 9.52 6.30 15.77
CA LEU A 208 9.58 5.79 17.14
C LEU A 208 8.92 4.41 17.28
N LEU A 209 7.79 4.18 16.59
CA LEU A 209 7.15 2.87 16.56
C LEU A 209 8.04 1.81 15.88
N LEU A 210 8.63 2.13 14.74
CA LEU A 210 9.55 1.26 14.00
C LEU A 210 10.79 0.90 14.81
N ALA A 211 11.31 1.86 15.57
CA ALA A 211 12.42 1.66 16.49
C ALA A 211 12.09 0.74 17.68
N GLY A 212 10.84 0.26 17.81
CA GLY A 212 10.41 -0.54 18.93
C GLY A 212 10.33 0.27 20.23
N GLN A 213 10.05 1.58 20.13
CA GLN A 213 9.98 2.50 21.27
C GLN A 213 8.54 3.00 21.53
N PRO A 214 7.55 2.11 21.74
CA PRO A 214 6.14 2.51 21.89
C PRO A 214 5.91 3.44 23.09
N GLY A 215 6.71 3.33 24.16
CA GLY A 215 6.65 4.25 25.29
C GLY A 215 7.06 5.67 24.90
N GLN A 216 8.14 5.83 24.12
CA GLN A 216 8.57 7.15 23.64
C GLN A 216 7.58 7.70 22.61
N ALA A 217 7.06 6.85 21.72
CA ALA A 217 6.00 7.23 20.78
C ALA A 217 4.76 7.77 21.52
N GLN A 218 4.36 7.15 22.63
CA GLN A 218 3.25 7.64 23.45
C GLN A 218 3.59 8.97 24.16
N THR A 219 4.81 9.12 24.68
CA THR A 219 5.26 10.40 25.25
C THR A 219 5.23 11.51 24.19
N TYR A 220 5.74 11.24 23.00
CA TYR A 220 5.69 12.15 21.85
C TYR A 220 4.24 12.56 21.53
N LEU A 221 3.33 11.59 21.35
CA LEU A 221 1.91 11.87 21.12
C LEU A 221 1.28 12.75 22.20
N SER A 222 1.63 12.52 23.47
CA SER A 222 1.04 13.27 24.59
C SER A 222 1.43 14.75 24.60
N GLN A 223 2.57 15.08 23.98
CA GLN A 223 3.14 16.43 23.90
C GLN A 223 2.73 17.19 22.62
N LEU A 224 2.17 16.50 21.62
CA LEU A 224 1.68 17.14 20.40
C LEU A 224 0.51 18.10 20.67
N PRO A 225 0.34 19.12 19.80
CA PRO A 225 -0.88 19.93 19.77
C PRO A 225 -2.16 19.06 19.75
N PRO A 226 -3.26 19.47 20.42
CA PRO A 226 -4.46 18.64 20.58
C PRO A 226 -5.03 18.08 19.28
N LEU A 227 -5.00 18.86 18.19
CA LEU A 227 -5.46 18.44 16.87
C LEU A 227 -4.62 17.26 16.34
N LEU A 228 -3.30 17.41 16.28
CA LEU A 228 -2.38 16.37 15.79
C LEU A 228 -2.40 15.12 16.66
N ARG A 229 -2.48 15.28 17.98
CA ARG A 229 -2.62 14.15 18.90
C ARG A 229 -3.91 13.37 18.65
N THR A 230 -5.03 14.08 18.45
CA THR A 230 -6.32 13.43 18.15
C THR A 230 -6.28 12.71 16.81
N TRP A 231 -5.72 13.37 15.79
CA TRP A 231 -5.52 12.80 14.47
C TRP A 231 -4.68 11.52 14.49
N LEU A 232 -3.47 11.56 15.05
CA LEU A 232 -2.61 10.38 15.10
C LEU A 232 -3.19 9.25 15.97
N ASN A 233 -3.85 9.55 17.09
CA ASN A 233 -4.59 8.52 17.85
C ASN A 233 -5.71 7.89 17.00
N ASN A 234 -6.36 8.67 16.14
CA ASN A 234 -7.40 8.17 15.22
C ASN A 234 -6.85 7.35 14.06
N TYR A 235 -5.54 7.32 13.86
CA TYR A 235 -4.88 6.54 12.80
C TYR A 235 -3.83 5.56 13.33
N ASP A 236 -3.61 5.50 14.65
CA ASP A 236 -2.61 4.61 15.25
C ASP A 236 -2.76 3.13 14.82
N PRO A 237 -3.97 2.54 14.76
CA PRO A 237 -4.11 1.15 14.31
C PRO A 237 -3.67 0.96 12.86
N ASP A 238 -3.96 1.93 11.99
CA ASP A 238 -3.58 1.94 10.58
C ASP A 238 -2.08 2.09 10.41
N ILE A 239 -1.50 3.07 11.12
CA ILE A 239 -0.07 3.33 11.12
C ILE A 239 0.66 2.06 11.54
N ARG A 240 0.25 1.40 12.63
CA ARG A 240 0.86 0.13 13.08
C ARG A 240 0.73 -0.99 12.05
N GLN A 241 -0.44 -1.12 11.43
CA GLN A 241 -0.69 -2.13 10.40
C GLN A 241 0.18 -1.89 9.16
N GLU A 242 0.25 -0.65 8.68
CA GLU A 242 1.09 -0.26 7.55
C GLU A 242 2.58 -0.39 7.86
N LEU A 243 3.01 -0.17 9.10
CA LEU A 243 4.42 -0.36 9.50
C LEU A 243 4.80 -1.83 9.72
N SER A 244 3.83 -2.75 9.75
CA SER A 244 4.05 -4.14 10.13
C SER A 244 5.12 -4.82 9.26
N ASP A 245 5.13 -4.54 7.96
CA ASP A 245 6.04 -5.14 6.97
C ASP A 245 7.26 -4.27 6.61
N TYR A 246 7.43 -3.11 7.28
CA TYR A 246 8.50 -2.17 6.96
C TYR A 246 9.87 -2.84 6.98
N GLY A 247 10.61 -2.70 5.87
CA GLY A 247 11.92 -3.32 5.67
C GLY A 247 11.91 -4.85 5.54
N MET A 248 10.76 -5.47 5.28
CA MET A 248 10.60 -6.93 5.16
C MET A 248 10.31 -7.40 3.73
N SER A 249 9.99 -6.48 2.80
CA SER A 249 9.70 -6.80 1.39
C SER A 249 10.87 -7.53 0.68
N GLY A 250 12.11 -7.30 1.11
CA GLY A 250 13.31 -7.98 0.62
C GLY A 250 13.50 -9.42 1.13
N TRP A 251 12.75 -9.85 2.15
CA TRP A 251 12.94 -11.15 2.82
C TRP A 251 12.77 -12.37 1.89
N PRO A 252 11.77 -12.40 0.99
CA PRO A 252 11.69 -13.47 0.00
C PRO A 252 12.93 -13.60 -0.89
N THR A 253 13.49 -12.49 -1.37
CA THR A 253 14.74 -12.53 -2.18
C THR A 253 15.90 -13.09 -1.35
N ARG A 254 16.02 -12.64 -0.09
CA ARG A 254 17.04 -13.14 0.85
C ARG A 254 16.91 -14.64 1.14
N ALA A 255 15.70 -15.18 0.99
CA ALA A 255 15.40 -16.60 1.13
C ALA A 255 15.40 -17.37 -0.22
N GLY A 256 15.88 -16.75 -1.31
CA GLY A 256 16.08 -17.40 -2.60
C GLY A 256 14.95 -17.24 -3.63
N ALA A 257 13.92 -16.42 -3.37
CA ALA A 257 12.96 -16.06 -4.40
C ALA A 257 13.62 -15.18 -5.48
N ALA A 258 13.11 -15.23 -6.71
CA ALA A 258 13.61 -14.37 -7.78
C ALA A 258 13.48 -12.88 -7.38
N PRO A 259 14.49 -12.01 -7.64
CA PRO A 259 14.44 -10.60 -7.26
C PRO A 259 13.19 -9.87 -7.76
N ASP A 260 12.75 -10.18 -8.98
CA ASP A 260 11.59 -9.54 -9.62
C ASP A 260 10.27 -10.27 -9.34
N ALA A 261 10.26 -11.29 -8.47
CA ALA A 261 9.04 -12.01 -8.13
C ALA A 261 8.03 -11.08 -7.42
N PRO A 262 6.78 -10.96 -7.92
CA PRO A 262 5.71 -10.27 -7.22
C PRO A 262 5.55 -10.79 -5.81
N ARG A 263 5.51 -9.87 -4.85
CA ARG A 263 5.34 -10.18 -3.43
C ARG A 263 4.54 -9.13 -2.68
N THR A 264 3.73 -9.58 -1.73
CA THR A 264 3.06 -8.74 -0.72
C THR A 264 2.90 -9.56 0.54
N GLY A 265 2.81 -8.90 1.67
CA GLY A 265 2.71 -9.58 2.94
C GLY A 265 2.53 -8.62 4.11
N ILE A 266 2.57 -9.20 5.30
CA ILE A 266 2.45 -8.51 6.57
C ILE A 266 3.55 -9.00 7.50
N GLY A 267 4.10 -8.11 8.32
CA GLY A 267 5.01 -8.50 9.38
C GLY A 267 4.28 -8.76 10.69
N GLY A 268 4.89 -9.57 11.56
CA GLY A 268 4.33 -9.93 12.85
C GLY A 268 5.18 -10.93 13.62
N SER A 269 4.67 -11.35 14.78
CA SER A 269 5.20 -12.35 15.69
C SER A 269 4.32 -13.58 15.70
N PHE A 270 4.31 -14.31 14.59
CA PHE A 270 3.33 -15.36 14.35
C PHE A 270 3.68 -16.66 15.08
N SER A 271 4.91 -17.16 14.94
CA SER A 271 5.33 -18.43 15.53
C SER A 271 5.60 -18.33 17.03
N ALA A 272 6.08 -17.19 17.52
CA ALA A 272 6.36 -16.92 18.93
C ALA A 272 6.34 -15.41 19.23
N PRO A 273 5.99 -15.00 20.47
CA PRO A 273 5.99 -13.60 20.88
C PRO A 273 7.35 -12.92 20.66
N GLY A 274 7.35 -11.68 20.19
CA GLY A 274 8.54 -10.85 20.05
C GLY A 274 9.49 -11.25 18.90
N ARG A 275 9.18 -12.32 18.15
CA ARG A 275 9.95 -12.70 16.97
C ARG A 275 9.45 -11.91 15.77
N ALA A 276 10.31 -11.16 15.08
CA ALA A 276 9.93 -10.51 13.83
C ALA A 276 9.90 -11.54 12.70
N GLU A 277 8.78 -11.66 12.00
CA GLU A 277 8.53 -12.63 10.93
C GLU A 277 7.67 -11.97 9.85
N TYR A 278 7.78 -12.47 8.62
CA TYR A 278 7.05 -11.92 7.48
C TYR A 278 6.19 -13.02 6.85
N LEU A 279 4.87 -12.86 6.87
CA LEU A 279 3.96 -13.73 6.14
C LEU A 279 3.70 -13.10 4.78
N ALA A 280 4.11 -13.76 3.70
CA ALA A 280 3.98 -13.19 2.37
C ALA A 280 3.56 -14.19 1.31
N ILE A 281 2.86 -13.66 0.31
CA ILE A 281 2.62 -14.33 -0.96
C ILE A 281 3.74 -13.95 -1.90
N VAL A 282 4.30 -14.94 -2.59
CA VAL A 282 5.31 -14.74 -3.63
C VAL A 282 4.88 -15.48 -4.89
N ALA A 283 4.85 -14.77 -6.01
CA ALA A 283 4.46 -15.31 -7.30
C ALA A 283 5.68 -15.72 -8.13
N GLN A 284 5.75 -17.00 -8.52
CA GLN A 284 6.81 -17.55 -9.35
C GLN A 284 6.29 -18.76 -10.14
N GLY A 285 6.70 -18.87 -11.41
CA GLY A 285 6.37 -20.03 -12.25
C GLY A 285 4.85 -20.24 -12.45
N GLY A 286 4.06 -19.16 -12.54
CA GLY A 286 2.60 -19.24 -12.71
C GLY A 286 1.82 -19.61 -11.44
N THR A 287 2.48 -19.63 -10.29
CA THR A 287 1.85 -19.89 -8.99
C THR A 287 2.19 -18.79 -7.99
N ALA A 288 1.27 -18.51 -7.08
CA ALA A 288 1.46 -17.66 -5.92
C ALA A 288 1.47 -18.54 -4.67
N ALA A 289 2.56 -18.50 -3.90
CA ALA A 289 2.73 -19.32 -2.69
C ALA A 289 2.76 -18.44 -1.44
N LEU A 290 1.92 -18.79 -0.46
CA LEU A 290 1.93 -18.19 0.87
C LEU A 290 2.97 -18.89 1.74
N ARG A 291 3.91 -18.13 2.30
CA ARG A 291 5.00 -18.63 3.15
C ARG A 291 5.27 -17.70 4.32
N LEU A 292 5.72 -18.28 5.43
CA LEU A 292 6.29 -17.54 6.56
C LEU A 292 7.81 -17.45 6.36
N TYR A 293 8.36 -16.23 6.41
CA TYR A 293 9.79 -15.97 6.35
C TYR A 293 10.29 -15.58 7.73
N GLN A 294 11.42 -16.17 8.13
CA GLN A 294 11.92 -16.07 9.50
C GLN A 294 13.41 -15.71 9.51
N PRO A 295 13.86 -14.89 10.47
CA PRO A 295 15.29 -14.68 10.68
C PRO A 295 15.92 -15.96 11.26
N GLN A 296 17.12 -16.27 10.79
CA GLN A 296 18.00 -17.34 11.28
C GLN A 296 19.46 -16.85 11.29
N SER A 297 20.35 -17.52 12.03
CA SER A 297 21.79 -17.29 11.94
C SER A 297 22.22 -17.32 10.47
N GLY A 298 22.76 -16.21 9.97
CA GLY A 298 23.22 -16.07 8.59
C GLY A 298 22.20 -15.50 7.59
N GLY A 299 20.95 -15.21 7.98
CA GLY A 299 20.02 -14.53 7.07
C GLY A 299 18.53 -14.74 7.35
N VAL A 300 17.76 -14.90 6.29
CA VAL A 300 16.31 -15.15 6.32
C VAL A 300 16.04 -16.48 5.62
N VAL A 301 15.21 -17.31 6.23
CA VAL A 301 14.77 -18.59 5.66
C VAL A 301 13.28 -18.55 5.34
N ALA A 302 12.91 -19.22 4.26
CA ALA A 302 11.52 -19.46 3.91
C ALA A 302 11.05 -20.75 4.61
N GLY A 303 9.96 -20.64 5.35
CA GLY A 303 9.23 -21.80 5.85
C GLY A 303 8.59 -22.62 4.73
N PRO A 304 7.91 -23.73 5.09
CA PRO A 304 7.17 -24.53 4.14
C PRO A 304 6.05 -23.69 3.49
N ILE A 305 5.59 -24.16 2.33
CA ILE A 305 4.44 -23.55 1.66
C ILE A 305 3.18 -23.83 2.49
N LEU A 306 2.49 -22.77 2.88
CA LEU A 306 1.25 -22.85 3.66
C LEU A 306 0.03 -23.02 2.75
N ASP A 307 0.05 -22.37 1.59
CA ASP A 307 -0.99 -22.44 0.56
C ASP A 307 -0.39 -22.04 -0.80
N THR A 308 -0.96 -22.56 -1.90
CA THR A 308 -0.58 -22.22 -3.27
C THR A 308 -1.81 -21.97 -4.12
N ARG A 309 -1.79 -20.88 -4.88
CA ARG A 309 -2.86 -20.55 -5.84
C ARG A 309 -2.29 -20.32 -7.23
N PRO A 310 -3.05 -20.56 -8.30
CA PRO A 310 -2.67 -20.12 -9.64
C PRO A 310 -2.45 -18.61 -9.67
N TYR A 311 -1.39 -18.16 -10.34
CA TYR A 311 -1.10 -16.76 -10.58
C TYR A 311 -1.09 -16.50 -12.09
N PRO A 312 -2.09 -15.77 -12.64
CA PRO A 312 -2.13 -15.48 -14.06
C PRO A 312 -0.94 -14.58 -14.45
N THR A 313 -0.10 -15.04 -15.37
CA THR A 313 1.17 -14.42 -15.77
C THR A 313 1.01 -13.18 -16.68
N ARG A 314 -0.12 -12.47 -16.64
CA ARG A 314 -0.50 -11.50 -17.70
C ARG A 314 -0.92 -10.10 -17.28
N THR A 315 -0.71 -9.69 -16.03
CA THR A 315 -0.94 -8.28 -15.65
C THR A 315 0.40 -7.56 -15.48
N PRO A 316 0.67 -6.49 -16.25
CA PRO A 316 1.75 -5.56 -15.92
C PRO A 316 1.56 -5.08 -14.48
N PHE A 317 2.64 -4.99 -13.72
CA PHE A 317 2.60 -4.58 -12.33
C PHE A 317 1.96 -3.19 -12.18
N GLY A 318 0.88 -3.15 -11.41
CA GLY A 318 0.67 -2.12 -10.40
C GLY A 318 0.94 -2.73 -9.02
N PRO A 319 1.20 -1.91 -7.99
CA PRO A 319 1.63 -2.34 -6.64
C PRO A 319 0.63 -3.19 -5.83
N SER A 320 -0.50 -3.62 -6.40
CA SER A 320 -1.71 -3.86 -5.62
C SER A 320 -2.25 -5.29 -5.63
N PHE A 321 -1.60 -6.28 -6.26
CA PHE A 321 -2.11 -7.66 -6.30
C PHE A 321 -3.58 -7.78 -6.76
N GLN A 322 -4.11 -6.76 -7.44
CA GLN A 322 -5.54 -6.59 -7.73
C GLN A 322 -6.14 -7.79 -8.49
N GLY A 323 -5.33 -8.56 -9.22
CA GLY A 323 -5.78 -9.78 -9.90
C GLY A 323 -5.81 -11.05 -9.03
N LEU A 324 -5.09 -11.10 -7.91
CA LEU A 324 -5.07 -12.30 -7.07
C LEU A 324 -6.30 -12.42 -6.18
N ASN A 325 -6.90 -11.31 -5.75
CA ASN A 325 -8.01 -11.31 -4.79
C ASN A 325 -7.73 -12.17 -3.55
N TRP A 326 -6.44 -12.32 -3.19
CA TRP A 326 -5.95 -13.20 -2.14
C TRP A 326 -4.62 -12.68 -1.60
N TRP A 327 -4.58 -12.20 -0.36
CA TRP A 327 -3.36 -11.67 0.27
C TRP A 327 -3.44 -11.63 1.81
N PRO A 328 -2.31 -11.71 2.54
CA PRO A 328 -2.26 -11.40 3.96
C PRO A 328 -2.64 -9.94 4.17
N ALA A 329 -3.75 -9.70 4.88
CA ALA A 329 -4.33 -8.36 5.01
C ALA A 329 -3.98 -7.71 6.36
N PHE A 330 -4.09 -8.46 7.46
CA PHE A 330 -3.93 -7.90 8.80
C PHE A 330 -3.11 -8.80 9.72
N THR A 331 -2.32 -8.17 10.59
CA THR A 331 -1.63 -8.80 11.72
C THR A 331 -2.38 -8.44 12.98
N VAL A 332 -2.89 -9.41 13.74
CA VAL A 332 -3.67 -9.15 14.95
C VAL A 332 -2.98 -9.73 16.17
N ARG A 333 -2.53 -8.84 17.06
CA ARG A 333 -1.89 -9.20 18.33
C ARG A 333 -2.88 -9.82 19.30
N ARG A 334 -2.55 -11.02 19.78
CA ARG A 334 -3.29 -11.75 20.81
C ARG A 334 -2.74 -11.44 22.20
N ALA A 335 -3.53 -11.73 23.24
CA ALA A 335 -3.11 -11.55 24.63
C ALA A 335 -1.85 -12.35 25.01
N THR A 336 -1.57 -13.44 24.28
CA THR A 336 -0.36 -14.26 24.45
C THR A 336 0.93 -13.60 23.96
N GLY A 337 0.84 -12.44 23.30
CA GLY A 337 1.99 -11.78 22.66
C GLY A 337 2.29 -12.30 21.25
N ARG A 338 1.60 -13.35 20.80
CA ARG A 338 1.67 -13.85 19.41
C ARG A 338 0.69 -13.09 18.52
N ASP A 339 0.98 -13.06 17.23
CA ASP A 339 0.11 -12.52 16.21
C ASP A 339 -0.60 -13.65 15.45
N ASP A 340 -1.90 -13.49 15.21
CA ASP A 340 -2.62 -14.26 14.20
C ASP A 340 -2.68 -13.44 12.90
N ALA A 341 -2.71 -14.12 11.75
CA ALA A 341 -2.77 -13.49 10.45
C ALA A 341 -4.18 -13.56 9.88
N VAL A 342 -4.73 -12.44 9.43
CA VAL A 342 -5.99 -12.39 8.69
C VAL A 342 -5.67 -12.27 7.21
N VAL A 343 -6.16 -13.22 6.41
CA VAL A 343 -5.93 -13.26 4.97
C VAL A 343 -7.21 -12.83 4.26
N HIS A 344 -7.14 -11.83 3.38
CA HIS A 344 -8.23 -11.49 2.48
C HIS A 344 -8.33 -12.55 1.38
N ASP A 345 -9.54 -13.04 1.08
CA ASP A 345 -9.83 -13.95 -0.03
C ASP A 345 -11.19 -13.62 -0.67
N ALA A 346 -11.18 -13.02 -1.85
CA ALA A 346 -12.37 -12.65 -2.62
C ALA A 346 -12.53 -13.44 -3.93
N ARG A 347 -11.74 -14.51 -4.14
CA ARG A 347 -11.68 -15.24 -5.42
C ARG A 347 -13.00 -15.92 -5.80
N SER A 348 -13.87 -16.23 -4.83
CA SER A 348 -15.19 -16.81 -5.11
C SER A 348 -16.25 -15.78 -5.48
N GLY A 349 -15.90 -14.50 -5.64
CA GLY A 349 -16.85 -13.41 -5.86
C GLY A 349 -17.56 -12.94 -4.59
N SER A 350 -17.06 -13.34 -3.42
CA SER A 350 -17.45 -12.82 -2.11
C SER A 350 -16.22 -12.77 -1.23
N VAL A 351 -16.11 -11.70 -0.44
CA VAL A 351 -14.99 -11.49 0.49
C VAL A 351 -15.05 -12.48 1.64
N LYS A 352 -13.88 -13.00 2.02
CA LYS A 352 -13.65 -13.77 3.23
C LYS A 352 -12.37 -13.27 3.90
N TYR A 353 -12.34 -13.39 5.23
CA TYR A 353 -11.19 -13.07 6.05
C TYR A 353 -10.82 -14.25 6.97
N PRO A 354 -10.37 -15.40 6.42
CA PRO A 354 -9.85 -16.50 7.23
C PRO A 354 -8.71 -16.04 8.14
N VAL A 355 -8.80 -16.48 9.39
CA VAL A 355 -7.80 -16.21 10.43
C VAL A 355 -6.89 -17.42 10.55
N TYR A 356 -5.59 -17.19 10.42
CA TYR A 356 -4.56 -18.21 10.52
C TYR A 356 -3.75 -18.05 11.79
N ARG A 357 -3.63 -19.14 12.53
CA ARG A 357 -2.60 -19.31 13.56
C ARG A 357 -1.41 -20.04 12.96
N LEU A 358 -0.26 -19.36 12.90
CA LEU A 358 0.94 -19.92 12.27
C LEU A 358 1.90 -20.50 13.30
N SER A 359 2.58 -21.58 12.95
CA SER A 359 3.81 -22.04 13.58
C SER A 359 4.99 -21.81 12.62
N ALA A 360 6.20 -22.19 13.03
CA ALA A 360 7.34 -22.16 12.11
C ALA A 360 7.16 -23.08 10.87
N THR A 361 6.30 -24.09 10.96
CA THR A 361 6.18 -25.13 9.93
C THR A 361 4.76 -25.37 9.42
N SER A 362 3.76 -24.66 9.91
CA SER A 362 2.35 -24.88 9.54
C SER A 362 1.48 -23.66 9.80
N GLY A 363 0.28 -23.64 9.23
CA GLY A 363 -0.75 -22.67 9.53
C GLY A 363 -2.09 -23.36 9.67
N THR A 364 -2.85 -23.00 10.70
CA THR A 364 -4.18 -23.57 10.96
C THR A 364 -5.21 -22.46 10.90
N VAL A 365 -6.27 -22.67 10.10
CA VAL A 365 -7.43 -21.76 10.09
C VAL A 365 -8.20 -21.91 11.40
N LEU A 366 -8.46 -20.79 12.06
CA LEU A 366 -9.27 -20.75 13.27
C LEU A 366 -10.74 -20.62 12.87
N ASN A 367 -11.58 -21.58 13.23
CA ASN A 367 -13.03 -21.54 12.94
C ASN A 367 -13.84 -21.14 14.18
N ASP A 368 -13.47 -21.66 15.36
CA ASP A 368 -14.16 -21.42 16.64
C ASP A 368 -13.41 -20.37 17.51
N ASP A 369 -12.99 -19.28 16.90
CA ASP A 369 -12.25 -18.19 17.53
C ASP A 369 -13.02 -16.85 17.43
N ALA A 370 -12.89 -16.00 18.46
CA ALA A 370 -13.58 -14.71 18.49
C ALA A 370 -13.19 -13.81 17.32
N LEU A 371 -11.90 -13.81 16.94
CA LEU A 371 -11.43 -13.03 15.80
C LEU A 371 -12.08 -13.53 14.50
N SER A 372 -12.21 -14.84 14.32
CA SER A 372 -12.85 -15.43 13.15
C SER A 372 -14.34 -15.08 13.02
N VAL A 373 -15.06 -14.99 14.15
CA VAL A 373 -16.45 -14.52 14.16
C VAL A 373 -16.54 -13.04 13.77
N ALA A 374 -15.66 -12.20 14.32
CA ALA A 374 -15.62 -10.78 13.99
C ALA A 374 -15.24 -10.53 12.51
N THR A 375 -14.19 -11.20 12.01
CA THR A 375 -13.76 -11.04 10.61
C THR A 375 -14.79 -11.60 9.63
N SER A 376 -15.59 -12.59 10.02
CA SER A 376 -16.73 -13.05 9.22
C SER A 376 -17.82 -11.99 9.09
N LEU A 377 -18.12 -11.25 10.16
CA LEU A 377 -19.05 -10.11 10.09
C LEU A 377 -18.51 -9.01 9.17
N ILE A 378 -17.23 -8.63 9.34
CA ILE A 378 -16.55 -7.63 8.52
C ILE A 378 -16.57 -8.04 7.03
N ALA A 379 -16.24 -9.30 6.73
CA ALA A 379 -16.30 -9.84 5.37
C ALA A 379 -17.70 -9.74 4.75
N ASN A 380 -18.75 -10.01 5.55
CA ASN A 380 -20.13 -9.90 5.06
C ASN A 380 -20.53 -8.45 4.77
N LEU A 381 -20.09 -7.48 5.58
CA LEU A 381 -20.33 -6.05 5.34
C LEU A 381 -19.60 -5.57 4.08
N GLU A 382 -18.34 -5.99 3.89
CA GLU A 382 -17.58 -5.65 2.68
C GLU A 382 -18.18 -6.28 1.43
N ALA A 383 -18.54 -7.57 1.48
CA ALA A 383 -19.19 -8.24 0.35
C ALA A 383 -20.54 -7.60 -0.01
N LEU A 384 -21.33 -7.20 0.99
CA LEU A 384 -22.56 -6.45 0.78
C LEU A 384 -22.27 -5.12 0.09
N ALA A 385 -21.29 -4.35 0.58
CA ALA A 385 -20.90 -3.07 -0.01
C ALA A 385 -20.47 -3.22 -1.47
N GLN A 386 -19.67 -4.24 -1.79
CA GLN A 386 -19.26 -4.55 -3.15
C GLN A 386 -20.45 -4.91 -4.06
N HIS A 387 -21.45 -5.63 -3.54
CA HIS A 387 -22.64 -5.96 -4.32
C HIS A 387 -23.51 -4.71 -4.58
N VAL A 388 -23.72 -3.87 -3.57
CA VAL A 388 -24.49 -2.63 -3.69
C VAL A 388 -23.78 -1.67 -4.64
N SER A 389 -22.50 -1.38 -4.45
CA SER A 389 -21.74 -0.49 -5.36
C SER A 389 -21.75 -0.99 -6.79
N SER A 390 -21.59 -2.31 -6.99
CA SER A 390 -21.63 -2.90 -8.32
C SER A 390 -22.96 -2.63 -9.02
N SER A 391 -24.08 -2.49 -8.30
CA SER A 391 -25.39 -2.20 -8.91
C SER A 391 -25.42 -0.87 -9.68
N TYR A 392 -24.54 0.07 -9.33
CA TYR A 392 -24.34 1.38 -9.96
C TYR A 392 -23.23 1.41 -11.02
N ALA A 393 -22.65 0.26 -11.38
CA ALA A 393 -21.65 0.19 -12.44
C ALA A 393 -22.22 0.72 -13.77
N SER A 394 -21.43 1.54 -14.47
CA SER A 394 -21.81 2.14 -15.76
C SER A 394 -21.97 1.14 -16.91
N THR A 395 -21.48 -0.09 -16.73
CA THR A 395 -21.59 -1.16 -17.72
C THR A 395 -23.04 -1.61 -17.88
N PRO A 396 -23.61 -1.57 -19.11
CA PRO A 396 -24.99 -1.99 -19.35
C PRO A 396 -25.24 -3.43 -18.92
N ARG A 397 -26.35 -3.65 -18.20
CA ARG A 397 -26.82 -4.97 -17.78
C ARG A 397 -28.14 -5.34 -18.42
N THR A 398 -28.30 -6.63 -18.70
CA THR A 398 -29.60 -7.22 -19.04
C THR A 398 -30.53 -7.20 -17.81
N PRO A 399 -31.86 -7.32 -18.00
CA PRO A 399 -32.79 -7.48 -16.89
C PRO A 399 -32.44 -8.65 -15.96
N ALA A 400 -32.01 -9.79 -16.52
CA ALA A 400 -31.61 -10.96 -15.74
C ALA A 400 -30.36 -10.70 -14.88
N GLN A 401 -29.37 -9.98 -15.41
CA GLN A 401 -28.19 -9.59 -14.65
C GLN A 401 -28.54 -8.61 -13.51
N ARG A 402 -29.44 -7.65 -13.74
CA ARG A 402 -29.92 -6.76 -12.67
C ARG A 402 -30.63 -7.54 -11.56
N ALA A 403 -31.51 -8.48 -11.93
CA ALA A 403 -32.20 -9.33 -10.96
C ALA A 403 -31.22 -10.19 -10.15
N GLU A 404 -30.18 -10.73 -10.77
CA GLU A 404 -29.14 -11.50 -10.09
C GLU A 404 -28.30 -10.64 -9.13
N VAL A 405 -27.94 -9.40 -9.51
CA VAL A 405 -27.27 -8.45 -8.60
C VAL A 405 -28.16 -8.15 -7.39
N GLN A 406 -29.44 -7.86 -7.61
CA GLN A 406 -30.39 -7.60 -6.52
C GLN A 406 -30.51 -8.82 -5.59
N ARG A 407 -30.63 -10.02 -6.14
CA ARG A 407 -30.66 -11.26 -5.35
C ARG A 407 -29.42 -11.42 -4.48
N ARG A 408 -28.23 -11.08 -5.00
CA ARG A 408 -26.97 -11.13 -4.22
C ARG A 408 -26.98 -10.10 -3.09
N ILE A 409 -27.46 -8.89 -3.35
CA ILE A 409 -27.64 -7.85 -2.31
C ILE A 409 -28.57 -8.36 -1.22
N ASP A 410 -29.73 -8.93 -1.56
CA ASP A 410 -30.69 -9.42 -0.57
C ASP A 410 -30.12 -10.57 0.28
N VAL A 411 -29.39 -11.50 -0.34
CA VAL A 411 -28.71 -12.58 0.38
C VAL A 411 -27.63 -12.02 1.31
N ALA A 412 -26.80 -11.08 0.86
CA ALA A 412 -25.76 -10.47 1.68
C ALA A 412 -26.36 -9.64 2.83
N ALA A 413 -27.41 -8.86 2.56
CA ALA A 413 -28.15 -8.10 3.56
C ALA A 413 -28.71 -9.01 4.66
N SER A 414 -29.26 -10.18 4.31
CA SER A 414 -29.77 -11.14 5.29
C SER A 414 -28.71 -11.67 6.27
N ARG A 415 -27.43 -11.72 5.85
CA ARG A 415 -26.31 -12.19 6.68
C ARG A 415 -25.86 -11.14 7.69
N VAL A 416 -25.98 -9.85 7.36
CA VAL A 416 -25.57 -8.75 8.25
C VAL A 416 -26.70 -8.31 9.19
N GLN A 417 -27.96 -8.51 8.80
CA GLN A 417 -29.14 -8.07 9.55
C GLN A 417 -29.11 -8.44 11.06
N PRO A 418 -28.72 -9.67 11.46
CA PRO A 418 -28.67 -10.01 12.89
C PRO A 418 -27.67 -9.17 13.68
N ALA A 419 -26.52 -8.85 13.09
CA ALA A 419 -25.54 -7.97 13.71
C ALA A 419 -26.06 -6.53 13.78
N LEU A 420 -26.64 -5.99 12.69
CA LEU A 420 -27.22 -4.64 12.66
C LEU A 420 -28.28 -4.42 13.75
N ALA A 421 -29.04 -5.47 14.10
CA ALA A 421 -30.02 -5.42 15.19
C ALA A 421 -29.38 -5.08 16.55
N LEU A 422 -28.13 -5.53 16.79
CA LEU A 422 -27.34 -5.28 18.00
C LEU A 422 -26.62 -3.92 17.98
N GLY A 423 -26.70 -3.17 16.88
CA GLY A 423 -25.93 -1.94 16.65
C GLY A 423 -26.57 -0.68 17.18
N ASN A 424 -25.73 0.33 17.46
CA ASN A 424 -26.14 1.70 17.75
C ASN A 424 -26.60 2.45 16.48
N LEU A 425 -25.95 2.23 15.33
CA LEU A 425 -26.30 2.85 14.06
C LEU A 425 -27.38 2.06 13.34
N LYS A 426 -28.47 2.72 12.95
CA LYS A 426 -29.56 2.13 12.16
C LYS A 426 -29.51 2.68 10.72
N PHE A 427 -29.49 1.77 9.75
CA PHE A 427 -29.52 2.06 8.32
C PHE A 427 -30.11 0.85 7.57
N ASP A 428 -30.56 1.02 6.33
CA ASP A 428 -30.91 -0.13 5.47
C ASP A 428 -29.61 -0.74 4.93
N PRO A 429 -29.30 -2.03 5.21
CA PRO A 429 -28.13 -2.69 4.64
C PRO A 429 -28.04 -2.59 3.11
N ARG A 430 -29.16 -2.43 2.40
CA ARG A 430 -29.19 -2.29 0.95
C ARG A 430 -28.61 -0.97 0.46
N ASP A 431 -28.50 0.02 1.34
CA ASP A 431 -27.88 1.31 1.03
C ASP A 431 -26.37 1.32 1.32
N LEU A 432 -25.81 0.27 1.91
CA LEU A 432 -24.37 0.21 2.19
C LEU A 432 -23.59 0.07 0.90
N GLY A 433 -23.05 1.17 0.38
CA GLY A 433 -22.32 1.20 -0.90
C GLY A 433 -20.80 1.28 -0.76
N ASN A 434 -20.28 1.56 0.44
CA ASN A 434 -18.85 1.55 0.72
C ASN A 434 -18.59 0.98 2.11
N PHE A 435 -17.78 -0.06 2.17
CA PHE A 435 -17.27 -0.60 3.42
C PHE A 435 -15.86 -1.16 3.19
N THR A 436 -14.85 -0.57 3.82
CA THR A 436 -13.48 -1.08 3.79
C THR A 436 -12.91 -1.10 5.19
N VAL A 437 -12.08 -2.10 5.50
CA VAL A 437 -11.36 -2.20 6.77
C VAL A 437 -9.88 -1.92 6.54
N SER A 438 -9.28 -1.12 7.41
CA SER A 438 -7.89 -0.68 7.26
C SER A 438 -6.92 -1.35 8.25
N ALA A 439 -7.41 -1.75 9.42
CA ALA A 439 -6.65 -2.49 10.43
C ALA A 439 -7.58 -3.29 11.34
N LEU A 440 -7.02 -4.21 12.12
CA LEU A 440 -7.75 -5.00 13.11
C LEU A 440 -6.94 -5.08 14.41
N GLU A 441 -7.58 -4.76 15.53
CA GLU A 441 -7.01 -4.89 16.87
C GLU A 441 -7.93 -5.72 17.77
N MET A 442 -7.33 -6.34 18.79
CA MET A 442 -8.07 -7.16 19.75
C MET A 442 -7.77 -6.70 21.19
N PRO A 443 -8.26 -5.50 21.59
CA PRO A 443 -7.95 -4.92 22.91
C PRO A 443 -8.43 -5.77 24.09
N THR A 444 -9.43 -6.64 23.87
CA THR A 444 -9.83 -7.68 24.82
C THR A 444 -9.76 -9.05 24.16
N ASP A 445 -8.97 -9.96 24.72
CA ASP A 445 -8.80 -11.34 24.24
C ASP A 445 -8.72 -12.28 25.45
N ARG A 446 -9.88 -12.65 26.00
CA ARG A 446 -10.03 -13.57 27.14
C ARG A 446 -10.69 -14.86 26.69
N ALA A 447 -10.71 -15.87 27.56
CA ALA A 447 -11.24 -17.19 27.23
C ALA A 447 -12.75 -17.20 26.88
N ASP A 448 -13.52 -16.25 27.44
CA ASP A 448 -14.98 -16.19 27.33
C ASP A 448 -15.51 -14.83 26.82
N THR A 449 -14.64 -13.84 26.68
CA THR A 449 -14.98 -12.47 26.27
C THR A 449 -13.90 -11.92 25.37
N ALA A 450 -14.30 -11.23 24.32
CA ALA A 450 -13.38 -10.62 23.36
C ALA A 450 -13.95 -9.32 22.82
N GLN A 451 -13.07 -8.43 22.38
CA GLN A 451 -13.45 -7.22 21.65
C GLN A 451 -12.49 -7.08 20.48
N VAL A 452 -13.05 -6.92 19.28
CA VAL A 452 -12.32 -6.57 18.06
C VAL A 452 -12.65 -5.13 17.69
N VAL A 453 -11.62 -4.34 17.40
CA VAL A 453 -11.75 -2.95 16.98
C VAL A 453 -11.12 -2.81 15.60
N ALA A 454 -11.78 -2.07 14.72
CA ALA A 454 -11.37 -1.90 13.33
C ALA A 454 -11.65 -0.47 12.86
N PRO A 455 -10.65 0.31 12.42
CA PRO A 455 -10.92 1.47 11.58
C PRO A 455 -11.53 1.01 10.26
N VAL A 456 -12.66 1.62 9.90
CA VAL A 456 -13.39 1.32 8.67
C VAL A 456 -13.75 2.60 7.93
N THR A 457 -13.83 2.50 6.61
CA THR A 457 -14.55 3.47 5.78
C THR A 457 -15.97 2.95 5.58
N PHE A 458 -16.98 3.77 5.82
CA PHE A 458 -18.39 3.42 5.74
C PHE A 458 -19.13 4.50 4.94
N GLY A 459 -19.85 4.11 3.89
CA GLY A 459 -20.61 5.02 3.03
C GLY A 459 -21.93 4.42 2.61
N LEU A 460 -22.98 5.24 2.70
CA LEU A 460 -24.30 4.91 2.20
C LEU A 460 -24.50 5.54 0.82
N VAL A 461 -25.23 4.85 -0.05
CA VAL A 461 -25.68 5.36 -1.33
C VAL A 461 -26.57 6.57 -1.11
N ALA A 462 -26.26 7.69 -1.77
CA ALA A 462 -27.09 8.89 -1.73
C ALA A 462 -28.27 8.81 -2.73
N PRO A 463 -29.39 9.53 -2.49
CA PRO A 463 -30.42 9.71 -3.51
C PRO A 463 -29.82 10.27 -4.81
N GLY A 464 -30.05 9.59 -5.93
CA GLY A 464 -29.52 9.99 -7.23
C GLY A 464 -28.10 9.52 -7.54
N GLN A 465 -27.49 8.66 -6.70
CA GLN A 465 -26.22 8.00 -7.03
C GLN A 465 -26.34 7.24 -8.36
N ASP A 466 -25.42 7.50 -9.28
CA ASP A 466 -25.33 6.88 -10.61
C ASP A 466 -23.96 6.26 -10.89
N SER A 467 -23.11 6.21 -9.86
CA SER A 467 -21.72 5.76 -9.91
C SER A 467 -21.45 4.67 -8.89
N GLU A 468 -20.58 3.72 -9.22
CA GLU A 468 -20.09 2.70 -8.28
C GLU A 468 -19.21 3.30 -7.16
N TYR A 469 -18.69 4.52 -7.36
CA TYR A 469 -17.89 5.23 -6.38
C TYR A 469 -18.79 5.89 -5.32
N VAL A 470 -19.06 5.15 -4.25
CA VAL A 470 -19.80 5.65 -3.08
C VAL A 470 -18.81 6.24 -2.08
N THR A 471 -18.93 7.54 -1.80
CA THR A 471 -18.08 8.22 -0.83
C THR A 471 -18.35 7.70 0.58
N GLY A 472 -17.31 7.28 1.29
CA GLY A 472 -17.39 6.89 2.69
C GLY A 472 -16.90 7.96 3.65
N LYS A 473 -17.29 7.82 4.92
CA LYS A 473 -16.69 8.51 6.06
C LYS A 473 -16.01 7.47 6.94
N ARG A 474 -15.06 7.92 7.76
CA ARG A 474 -14.26 7.06 8.60
C ARG A 474 -14.91 6.81 9.96
N TYR A 475 -14.87 5.57 10.42
CA TYR A 475 -15.46 5.14 11.68
C TYR A 475 -14.54 4.16 12.41
N THR A 476 -14.71 4.06 13.73
CA THR A 476 -14.32 2.90 14.53
C THR A 476 -15.48 1.91 14.52
N LEU A 477 -15.25 0.72 13.99
CA LEU A 477 -16.09 -0.44 14.23
C LEU A 477 -15.58 -1.16 15.49
N THR A 478 -16.48 -1.41 16.44
CA THR A 478 -16.23 -2.24 17.63
C THR A 478 -17.14 -3.45 17.57
N VAL A 479 -16.62 -4.66 17.79
CA VAL A 479 -17.36 -5.91 17.86
C VAL A 479 -17.05 -6.58 19.19
N ASP A 480 -18.03 -6.63 20.08
CA ASP A 480 -17.93 -7.33 21.37
C ASP A 480 -18.48 -8.75 21.23
N LEU A 481 -17.72 -9.72 21.72
CA LEU A 481 -18.04 -11.13 21.63
C LEU A 481 -18.03 -11.79 23.01
N LYS A 482 -18.92 -12.77 23.18
CA LYS A 482 -18.96 -13.64 24.34
C LYS A 482 -18.99 -15.10 23.90
N LYS A 483 -18.29 -15.96 24.64
CA LYS A 483 -18.36 -17.41 24.46
C LYS A 483 -19.45 -17.98 25.37
N SER A 484 -20.39 -18.72 24.78
CA SER A 484 -21.44 -19.44 25.51
C SER A 484 -21.66 -20.81 24.86
N ALA A 485 -21.80 -21.86 25.67
CA ALA A 485 -21.97 -23.23 25.21
C ALA A 485 -20.93 -23.69 24.16
N GLY A 486 -19.70 -23.19 24.26
CA GLY A 486 -18.60 -23.53 23.35
C GLY A 486 -18.48 -22.65 22.10
N SER A 487 -19.47 -21.83 21.78
CA SER A 487 -19.48 -20.98 20.58
C SER A 487 -19.34 -19.49 20.92
N TRP A 488 -18.63 -18.75 20.07
CA TRP A 488 -18.52 -17.31 20.14
C TRP A 488 -19.72 -16.65 19.46
N THR A 489 -20.32 -15.66 20.11
CA THR A 489 -21.41 -14.86 19.54
C THR A 489 -21.13 -13.38 19.71
N VAL A 490 -21.55 -12.59 18.71
CA VAL A 490 -21.54 -11.13 18.80
C VAL A 490 -22.62 -10.72 19.79
N THR A 491 -22.24 -9.98 20.83
CA THR A 491 -23.17 -9.45 21.84
C THR A 491 -23.48 -7.98 21.62
N ARG A 492 -22.56 -7.27 20.99
CA ARG A 492 -22.70 -5.87 20.61
C ARG A 492 -21.81 -5.60 19.42
N TRP A 493 -22.25 -4.71 18.56
CA TRP A 493 -21.34 -4.03 17.66
C TRP A 493 -21.66 -2.54 17.68
N GLY A 494 -20.68 -1.70 17.40
CA GLY A 494 -20.82 -0.26 17.42
C GLY A 494 -20.07 0.37 16.26
N LEU A 495 -20.64 1.44 15.71
CA LEU A 495 -19.96 2.28 14.73
C LEU A 495 -19.89 3.71 15.27
N GLU A 496 -18.67 4.21 15.45
CA GLU A 496 -18.41 5.54 16.01
C GLU A 496 -17.61 6.37 15.02
N ARG A 497 -18.10 7.55 14.66
CA ARG A 497 -17.48 8.38 13.62
C ARG A 497 -16.11 8.87 14.10
N ARG A 498 -15.08 8.69 13.27
CA ARG A 498 -13.77 9.34 13.47
C ARG A 498 -13.79 10.74 12.83
N VAL A 499 -13.20 11.71 13.52
CA VAL A 499 -13.13 13.12 13.12
C VAL A 499 -11.71 13.66 13.38
N GLY A 500 -11.39 14.84 12.87
CA GLY A 500 -10.11 15.50 13.17
C GLY A 500 -9.00 15.19 12.17
N GLU A 501 -9.33 15.09 10.88
CA GLU A 501 -8.29 15.19 9.84
C GLU A 501 -7.62 16.58 9.92
N PRO A 502 -6.30 16.68 9.75
CA PRO A 502 -5.57 17.93 9.90
C PRO A 502 -5.91 18.96 8.83
N TYR A 503 -6.46 18.52 7.69
CA TYR A 503 -6.84 19.37 6.56
C TYR A 503 -8.36 19.36 6.28
N ALA A 504 -9.19 18.89 7.21
CA ALA A 504 -10.64 18.97 7.07
C ALA A 504 -11.17 20.37 7.43
N GLU A 505 -10.97 21.33 6.53
CA GLU A 505 -11.70 22.61 6.48
C GLU A 505 -12.49 22.74 5.17
#